data_AF-A0A928VWH4-F1
#
_entry.id   AF-A0A928VWH4-F1
#
_cell.length_a   1.000
_cell.length_b   1.000
_cell.length_c   1.000
_cell.angle_alpha   90.00
_cell.angle_beta   90.00
_cell.angle_gamma   90.00
#
_symmetry.space_group_name_H-M   'P 1'
#
loop_
_entity.id
_entity.type
_entity.pdbx_description
1 polymer ?
#
loop_
_entity_poly.entity_id
_entity_poly.type
_entity_poly.pdbx_seq_one_letter_code
_entity_poly.pdbx_strand_id
1 'polypeptide(L)'
;DSAKILADARAMIRPTNASEVQRAISRASQIPPGDGRYAETQRQIDRWCADMLIIAQKRANQGNFRDAIAAAKLVPNKRGKLSEQAKQLIGQWQKRLK
;
A
#
# COMPACT_ATOMS: atom_id res chain seq x y z
N ASP A 1 -18.60 -5.28 12.87
CA ASP A 1 -17.53 -5.34 13.88
C ASP A 1 -16.19 -4.96 13.25
N SER A 2 -15.58 -3.88 13.70
CA SER A 2 -14.32 -3.33 13.14
C SER A 2 -13.11 -4.23 13.40
N ALA A 3 -13.13 -5.08 14.44
CA ALA A 3 -12.06 -6.04 14.70
C ALA A 3 -11.96 -7.09 13.60
N LYS A 4 -13.12 -7.60 13.15
CA LYS A 4 -13.20 -8.57 12.07
C LYS A 4 -12.70 -7.98 10.74
N ILE A 5 -13.06 -6.72 10.45
CA ILE A 5 -12.61 -6.02 9.24
C ILE A 5 -11.07 -5.92 9.19
N LEU A 6 -10.43 -5.61 10.32
CA LEU A 6 -8.98 -5.49 10.40
C LEU A 6 -8.27 -6.85 10.34
N ALA A 7 -8.84 -7.88 10.97
CA ALA A 7 -8.34 -9.25 10.91
C ALA A 7 -8.40 -9.81 9.48
N ASP A 8 -9.55 -9.65 8.81
CA ASP A 8 -9.76 -10.07 7.42
C ASP A 8 -8.77 -9.35 6.47
N ALA A 9 -8.59 -8.04 6.66
CA ALA A 9 -7.63 -7.25 5.87
C ALA A 9 -6.19 -7.76 6.03
N ARG A 10 -5.75 -8.06 7.26
CA ARG A 10 -4.40 -8.60 7.51
C ARG A 10 -4.20 -9.97 6.87
N ALA A 11 -5.19 -10.84 6.94
CA ALA A 11 -5.13 -12.19 6.38
C ALA A 11 -4.98 -12.21 4.84
N MET A 12 -5.38 -11.12 4.17
CA MET A 12 -5.21 -10.99 2.72
C MET A 12 -3.77 -10.64 2.33
N ILE A 13 -2.95 -10.09 3.22
CA ILE A 13 -1.60 -9.63 2.85
C ILE A 13 -0.67 -10.82 2.62
N ARG A 14 -0.49 -11.22 1.35
CA ARG A 14 0.60 -12.10 0.95
C ARG A 14 1.82 -11.27 0.51
N PRO A 15 3.05 -11.64 0.93
CA PRO A 15 4.27 -10.87 0.64
C PRO A 15 4.55 -10.59 -0.84
N THR A 16 3.94 -11.37 -1.74
CA THR A 16 4.16 -11.30 -3.19
C THR A 16 3.03 -10.62 -3.95
N ASN A 17 1.83 -10.48 -3.38
CA ASN A 17 0.63 -10.10 -4.11
C ASN A 17 0.11 -8.72 -3.72
N ALA A 18 0.62 -7.70 -4.40
CA ALA A 18 0.30 -6.31 -4.12
C ALA A 18 -1.22 -6.00 -4.30
N SER A 19 -1.92 -6.73 -5.18
CA SER A 19 -3.38 -6.62 -5.34
C SER A 19 -4.14 -7.02 -4.08
N GLU A 20 -3.62 -7.95 -3.28
CA GLU A 20 -4.26 -8.33 -2.01
C GLU A 20 -4.04 -7.29 -0.91
N VAL A 21 -2.88 -6.62 -0.91
CA VAL A 21 -2.60 -5.48 -0.04
C VAL A 21 -3.56 -4.32 -0.33
N GLN A 22 -3.85 -4.04 -1.61
CA GLN A 22 -4.83 -3.01 -1.98
C GLN A 22 -6.24 -3.36 -1.48
N ARG A 23 -6.64 -4.64 -1.56
CA ARG A 23 -7.93 -5.11 -1.02
C ARG A 23 -8.00 -4.94 0.50
N ALA A 24 -6.94 -5.32 1.20
CA ALA A 24 -6.80 -5.12 2.64
C ALA A 24 -6.92 -3.65 3.05
N ILE A 25 -6.20 -2.76 2.35
CA ILE A 25 -6.25 -1.32 2.60
C ILE A 25 -7.64 -0.75 2.31
N SER A 26 -8.27 -1.17 1.21
CA SER A 26 -9.63 -0.74 0.85
C SER A 26 -10.64 -1.14 1.92
N ARG A 27 -10.53 -2.37 2.43
CA ARG A 27 -11.39 -2.90 3.49
C ARG A 27 -11.17 -2.18 4.82
N ALA A 28 -9.92 -1.99 5.23
CA ALA A 28 -9.57 -1.24 6.43
C ALA A 28 -10.00 0.23 6.36
N SER A 29 -9.95 0.85 5.16
CA SER A 29 -10.38 2.24 4.96
C SER A 29 -11.89 2.46 5.11
N GLN A 30 -12.70 1.40 5.24
CA GLN A 30 -14.14 1.50 5.51
C GLN A 30 -14.45 1.79 6.98
N ILE A 31 -13.48 1.67 7.89
CA ILE A 31 -13.69 2.00 9.30
C ILE A 31 -13.91 3.52 9.42
N PRO A 32 -15.05 3.97 9.96
CA PRO A 32 -15.38 5.39 9.99
C PRO A 32 -14.56 6.14 11.06
N PRO A 33 -14.33 7.45 10.89
CA PRO A 33 -13.57 8.27 11.85
C PRO A 33 -14.11 8.28 13.28
N GLY A 34 -15.41 8.02 13.48
CA GLY A 34 -16.04 7.93 14.80
C GLY A 34 -15.86 6.57 15.50
N ASP A 35 -15.26 5.58 14.86
CA ASP A 35 -14.96 4.28 15.49
C ASP A 35 -13.70 4.40 16.36
N GLY A 36 -13.74 3.87 17.59
CA GLY A 36 -12.59 3.91 18.51
C GLY A 36 -11.32 3.24 17.97
N ARG A 37 -11.45 2.36 16.97
CA ARG A 37 -10.32 1.68 16.29
C ARG A 37 -9.84 2.41 15.05
N TYR A 38 -10.44 3.54 14.67
CA TYR A 38 -10.06 4.30 13.48
C TYR A 38 -8.58 4.66 13.48
N ALA A 39 -8.10 5.25 14.57
CA ALA A 39 -6.70 5.68 14.68
C ALA A 39 -5.72 4.50 14.55
N GLU A 40 -6.03 3.35 15.17
CA GLU A 40 -5.20 2.15 15.01
C GLU A 40 -5.23 1.63 13.57
N THR A 41 -6.41 1.61 12.96
CA THR A 41 -6.60 1.16 11.59
C THR A 41 -5.82 2.03 10.60
N GLN A 42 -5.85 3.35 10.75
CA GLN A 42 -5.07 4.25 9.89
C GLN A 42 -3.57 3.97 10.04
N ARG A 43 -3.06 3.78 11.27
CA ARG A 43 -1.65 3.39 11.50
C ARG A 43 -1.29 2.05 10.87
N GLN A 44 -2.21 1.09 10.82
CA GLN A 44 -1.96 -0.19 10.15
C GLN A 44 -1.90 -0.02 8.63
N ILE A 45 -2.81 0.77 8.05
CA ILE A 45 -2.78 1.07 6.62
C ILE A 45 -1.49 1.79 6.24
N ASP A 46 -1.04 2.76 7.02
CA ASP A 46 0.19 3.50 6.75
C ASP A 46 1.42 2.57 6.76
N ARG A 47 1.46 1.62 7.70
CA ARG A 47 2.49 0.56 7.73
C ARG A 47 2.46 -0.30 6.47
N TRP A 48 1.29 -0.80 6.07
CA TRP A 48 1.18 -1.62 4.85
C TRP A 48 1.57 -0.85 3.59
N CYS A 49 1.26 0.45 3.54
CA CYS A 49 1.69 1.32 2.45
C CYS A 49 3.22 1.46 2.41
N ALA A 50 3.86 1.64 3.56
CA ALA A 50 5.32 1.71 3.65
C ALA A 50 5.98 0.39 3.22
N ASP A 51 5.48 -0.76 3.68
CA ASP A 51 5.99 -2.07 3.30
C ASP A 51 5.88 -2.31 1.79
N MET A 52 4.77 -1.88 1.19
CA MET A 52 4.56 -1.96 -0.25
C MET A 52 5.55 -1.11 -1.05
N LEU A 53 5.92 0.07 -0.55
CA LEU A 53 6.97 0.89 -1.14
C LEU A 53 8.35 0.23 -1.04
N ILE A 54 8.64 -0.45 0.08
CA ILE A 54 9.88 -1.23 0.24
C ILE A 54 9.94 -2.36 -0.79
N ILE A 55 8.84 -3.10 -0.98
CA ILE A 55 8.73 -4.16 -1.99
C ILE A 55 8.91 -3.59 -3.40
N ALA A 56 8.24 -2.47 -3.70
CA ALA A 56 8.36 -1.79 -4.99
C ALA A 56 9.81 -1.39 -5.27
N GLN A 57 10.49 -0.80 -4.28
CA GLN A 57 11.89 -0.39 -4.41
C GLN A 57 12.82 -1.59 -4.61
N LYS A 58 12.62 -2.69 -3.87
CA LYS A 58 13.41 -3.93 -4.07
C LYS A 58 13.28 -4.46 -5.50
N ARG A 59 12.06 -4.47 -6.06
CA ARG A 59 11.82 -4.87 -7.46
C ARG A 59 12.54 -3.94 -8.43
N ALA A 60 12.47 -2.62 -8.21
CA ALA A 60 13.16 -1.65 -9.06
C ALA A 60 14.69 -1.83 -9.03
N ASN A 61 15.26 -2.10 -7.85
CA ASN A 61 16.69 -2.34 -7.69
C ASN A 61 17.16 -3.62 -8.42
N GLN A 62 16.25 -4.56 -8.68
CA GLN A 62 16.49 -5.76 -9.49
C GLN A 62 16.29 -5.51 -11.00
N GLY A 63 15.98 -4.28 -11.41
CA GLY A 63 15.64 -3.93 -12.80
C GLY A 63 14.19 -4.21 -13.18
N ASN A 64 13.38 -4.76 -12.27
CA ASN A 64 11.97 -5.09 -12.50
C ASN A 64 11.07 -3.85 -12.35
N PHE A 65 11.31 -2.83 -13.16
CA PHE A 65 10.64 -1.53 -13.07
C PHE A 65 9.13 -1.62 -13.30
N ARG A 66 8.65 -2.52 -14.18
CA ARG A 66 7.21 -2.73 -14.41
C ARG A 66 6.50 -3.20 -13.13
N ASP A 67 7.06 -4.20 -12.45
CA ASP A 67 6.49 -4.76 -11.22
C ASP A 67 6.65 -3.82 -10.01
N ALA A 68 7.72 -3.01 -10.01
CA ALA A 68 7.91 -1.94 -9.05
C ALA A 68 6.83 -0.87 -9.17
N ILE A 69 6.55 -0.40 -10.39
CA ILE A 69 5.49 0.57 -10.67
C ILE A 69 4.12 0.00 -10.26
N ALA A 70 3.85 -1.27 -10.60
CA ALA A 70 2.60 -1.92 -10.22
C ALA A 70 2.41 -1.94 -8.70
N ALA A 71 3.47 -2.27 -7.93
CA ALA A 71 3.43 -2.22 -6.47
C ALA A 71 3.22 -0.80 -5.92
N ALA A 72 3.96 0.19 -6.41
CA ALA A 72 3.84 1.57 -5.92
C ALA A 72 2.47 2.20 -6.24
N LYS A 73 1.83 1.87 -7.36
CA LYS A 73 0.49 2.38 -7.74
C LYS A 73 -0.63 1.99 -6.77
N LEU A 74 -0.39 0.99 -5.92
CA LEU A 74 -1.38 0.46 -5.01
C LEU A 74 -1.39 1.22 -3.67
N VAL A 75 -0.42 2.10 -3.44
CA VAL A 75 -0.46 3.06 -2.33
C VAL A 75 -1.63 4.03 -2.57
N PRO A 76 -2.61 4.13 -1.66
CA PRO A 76 -3.74 5.03 -1.85
C PRO A 76 -3.32 6.50 -1.88
N ASN A 77 -3.99 7.28 -2.74
CA ASN A 77 -3.75 8.72 -2.90
C ASN A 77 -4.00 9.57 -1.64
N LYS A 78 -4.75 9.06 -0.66
CA LYS A 78 -5.12 9.80 0.56
C LYS A 78 -4.10 9.63 1.71
N ARG A 79 -2.91 9.09 1.44
CA ARG A 79 -1.88 8.73 2.44
C ARG A 79 -0.76 9.75 2.59
N GLY A 80 -1.02 11.01 2.23
CA GLY A 80 -0.07 12.12 2.34
C GLY A 80 1.30 11.78 1.74
N LYS A 81 2.34 11.89 2.55
CA LYS A 81 3.75 11.67 2.18
C LYS A 81 4.01 10.32 1.49
N LEU A 82 3.34 9.25 1.90
CA LEU A 82 3.53 7.93 1.27
C LEU A 82 3.03 7.91 -0.17
N SER A 83 1.91 8.59 -0.44
CA SER A 83 1.36 8.69 -1.79
C SER A 83 2.21 9.57 -2.71
N GLU A 84 2.83 10.62 -2.17
CA GLU A 84 3.77 11.47 -2.91
C GLU A 84 5.03 10.70 -3.26
N GLN A 85 5.60 9.98 -2.29
CA GLN A 85 6.76 9.11 -2.51
C GLN A 85 6.46 8.05 -3.58
N ALA A 86 5.29 7.41 -3.54
CA ALA A 86 4.87 6.45 -4.56
C ALA A 86 4.87 7.07 -5.96
N LYS A 87 4.26 8.24 -6.12
CA LYS A 87 4.19 8.96 -7.41
C LYS A 87 5.58 9.35 -7.92
N GLN A 88 6.46 9.82 -7.04
CA GLN A 88 7.84 10.17 -7.38
C GLN A 88 8.61 8.94 -7.90
N LEU A 89 8.56 7.82 -7.17
CA LEU A 89 9.22 6.57 -7.57
C LEU A 89 8.69 6.04 -8.91
N ILE A 90 7.36 6.06 -9.10
CA ILE A 90 6.74 5.68 -10.38
C ILE A 90 7.29 6.53 -11.52
N GLY A 91 7.33 7.85 -11.35
CA GLY A 91 7.84 8.75 -12.38
C GLY A 91 9.32 8.51 -12.72
N GLN A 92 10.13 8.16 -11.73
CA GLN A 92 11.54 7.80 -11.94
C GLN A 92 11.68 6.50 -12.75
N TRP A 93 10.95 5.45 -12.37
CA TRP A 93 11.03 4.15 -13.04
C TRP A 93 10.41 4.16 -14.44
N GLN A 94 9.37 4.96 -14.68
CA GLN A 94 8.80 5.14 -16.02
C GLN A 94 9.83 5.72 -16.99
N LYS A 95 10.74 6.59 -16.53
CA LYS A 95 11.85 7.10 -17.36
C LYS A 95 12.90 6.04 -17.68
N ARG A 96 13.05 5.02 -16.83
CA ARG A 96 13.98 3.89 -17.04
C ARG A 96 13.44 2.82 -17.98
N LEU A 97 12.14 2.83 -18.24
CA LEU A 97 11.45 1.92 -19.17
C LEU A 97 11.34 2.46 -20.60
N LYS A 98 11.73 3.73 -20.82
CA LYS A 98 11.87 4.32 -22.14
C LYS A 98 13.21 3.93 -22.75
#